data_AF-A0A9R1JF02-F1
#
_entry.id   AF-A0A9R1JF02-F1
#
_cell.length_a   1.000
_cell.length_b   1.000
_cell.length_c   1.000
_cell.angle_alpha   90.00
_cell.angle_beta   90.00
_cell.angle_gamma   90.00
#
_symmetry.space_group_name_H-M   'P 1'
#
loop_
_entity.id
_entity.type
_entity.pdbx_description
1 polymer ?
#
loop_
_entity_poly.entity_id
_entity_poly.type
_entity_poly.pdbx_seq_one_letter_code
_entity_poly.pdbx_strand_id
1 'polypeptide(L)'
;MPSPAWATAAAGAEAPSEFHLFEVVGYSRAKDLPTGMAIESSPFMLGGYRWVIEIFPNGRVPEDADFMALSFTLIQDVTRPLKVHALFTFVDQVAYHDPRVVRTNPITHVPSRVCMGCPRYIAREAFERSEHLKDDCFTVRWELIIVEDGLQQ
;
A
#
# COMPACT_ATOMS: atom_id res chain seq x y z
N MET A 1 -24.81 46.55 21.80
CA MET A 1 -23.70 46.18 20.89
C MET A 1 -23.55 44.66 20.93
N PRO A 2 -23.87 43.90 19.88
CA PRO A 2 -23.64 42.45 19.91
C PRO A 2 -22.20 42.13 19.46
N SER A 3 -21.57 41.18 20.15
CA SER A 3 -20.25 40.63 19.81
C SER A 3 -20.26 39.89 18.48
N PRO A 4 -19.14 39.84 17.73
CA PRO A 4 -19.06 39.03 16.53
C PRO A 4 -18.91 37.56 16.89
N ALA A 5 -19.85 36.74 16.43
CA ALA A 5 -19.65 35.30 16.31
C ALA A 5 -18.63 35.07 15.20
N TRP A 6 -17.43 34.64 15.54
CA TRP A 6 -16.53 34.08 14.55
C TRP A 6 -17.10 32.71 14.16
N ALA A 7 -17.55 32.59 12.92
CA ALA A 7 -17.88 31.30 12.34
C ALA A 7 -16.57 30.51 12.25
N THR A 8 -16.42 29.48 13.07
CA THR A 8 -15.38 28.48 12.87
C THR A 8 -15.75 27.73 11.60
N ALA A 9 -15.07 28.05 10.48
CA ALA A 9 -15.09 27.18 9.33
C ALA A 9 -14.52 25.83 9.78
N ALA A 10 -15.36 24.81 9.88
CA ALA A 10 -14.89 23.45 9.95
C ALA A 10 -14.23 23.15 8.61
N ALA A 11 -12.92 23.42 8.51
CA ALA A 11 -12.08 22.74 7.54
C ALA A 11 -12.34 21.25 7.79
N GLY A 12 -13.05 20.59 6.88
CA GLY A 12 -13.26 19.15 6.96
C GLY A 12 -11.89 18.54 7.15
N ALA A 13 -11.66 17.93 8.31
CA ALA A 13 -10.39 17.29 8.60
C ALA A 13 -10.22 16.22 7.52
N GLU A 14 -9.34 16.46 6.55
CA GLU A 14 -8.85 15.39 5.70
C GLU A 14 -8.25 14.38 6.65
N ALA A 15 -8.89 13.21 6.78
CA ALA A 15 -8.34 12.11 7.57
C ALA A 15 -6.87 11.93 7.13
N PRO A 16 -5.91 11.97 8.06
CA PRO A 16 -4.51 11.88 7.71
C PRO A 16 -4.27 10.58 6.94
N SER A 17 -3.53 10.64 5.83
CA SER A 17 -3.10 9.39 5.19
C SER A 17 -2.17 8.65 6.14
N GLU A 18 -2.46 7.38 6.39
CA GLU A 18 -1.55 6.52 7.12
C GLU A 18 -0.72 5.73 6.12
N PHE A 19 0.52 5.40 6.51
CA PHE A 19 1.42 4.64 5.67
C PHE A 19 2.25 3.65 6.48
N HIS A 20 2.71 2.62 5.78
CA HIS A 20 3.70 1.67 6.28
C HIS A 20 4.92 1.66 5.35
N LEU A 21 6.11 1.62 5.92
CA LEU A 21 7.34 1.44 5.17
C LEU A 21 7.81 0.00 5.37
N PHE A 22 7.93 -0.73 4.28
CA PHE A 22 8.47 -2.08 4.28
C PHE A 22 9.82 -2.09 3.56
N GLU A 23 10.89 -2.21 4.35
CA GLU A 23 12.26 -2.32 3.86
C GLU A 23 12.60 -3.79 3.57
N VAL A 24 13.15 -4.03 2.39
CA VAL A 24 13.72 -5.31 1.99
C VAL A 24 15.23 -5.16 1.92
N VAL A 25 15.93 -5.96 2.71
CA VAL A 25 17.39 -6.06 2.74
C VAL A 25 17.83 -7.36 2.08
N GLY A 26 18.79 -7.28 1.15
CA GLY A 26 19.31 -8.46 0.47
C GLY A 26 18.50 -8.88 -0.75
N TYR A 27 18.16 -7.93 -1.63
CA TYR A 27 17.40 -8.20 -2.85
C TYR A 27 18.05 -9.28 -3.72
N SER A 28 19.38 -9.35 -3.75
CA SER A 28 20.16 -10.38 -4.44
C SER A 28 19.74 -11.80 -4.09
N ARG A 29 19.31 -12.05 -2.85
CA ARG A 29 18.75 -13.35 -2.42
C ARG A 29 17.27 -13.45 -2.73
N ALA A 30 16.54 -12.35 -2.57
CA ALA A 30 15.11 -12.31 -2.84
C ALA A 30 14.78 -12.62 -4.31
N LYS A 31 15.61 -12.14 -5.25
CA LYS A 31 15.41 -12.40 -6.68
C LYS A 31 15.67 -13.84 -7.12
N ASP A 32 16.26 -14.66 -6.25
CA ASP A 32 16.42 -16.10 -6.49
C ASP A 32 15.20 -16.92 -6.01
N LEU A 33 14.21 -16.28 -5.37
CA LEU A 33 12.97 -16.94 -4.96
C LEU A 33 12.21 -17.48 -6.19
N PRO A 34 11.60 -18.68 -6.13
CA PRO A 34 10.74 -19.15 -7.20
C PRO A 34 9.56 -18.20 -7.47
N THR A 35 9.07 -18.16 -8.71
CA THR A 35 7.79 -17.49 -9.02
C THR A 35 6.68 -18.01 -8.11
N GLY A 36 5.85 -17.10 -7.60
CA GLY A 36 4.80 -17.38 -6.63
C GLY A 36 5.25 -17.39 -5.17
N MET A 37 6.56 -17.27 -4.88
CA MET A 37 7.07 -17.04 -3.52
C MET A 37 7.25 -15.56 -3.24
N ALA A 38 6.93 -15.16 -2.01
CA ALA A 38 7.00 -13.77 -1.56
C ALA A 38 7.98 -13.58 -0.40
N ILE A 39 8.46 -12.35 -0.29
CA ILE A 39 8.98 -11.76 0.94
C ILE A 39 7.78 -11.17 1.67
N GLU A 40 7.58 -11.59 2.92
CA GLU A 40 6.43 -11.16 3.73
C GLU A 40 6.88 -10.16 4.81
N SER A 41 6.10 -9.11 5.02
CA SER A 41 6.30 -8.19 6.15
C SER A 41 5.87 -8.86 7.46
N SER A 42 6.34 -8.34 8.59
CA SER A 42 5.65 -8.63 9.86
C SER A 42 4.22 -8.05 9.82
N PRO A 43 3.24 -8.68 10.50
CA PRO A 43 1.94 -8.08 10.74
C PRO A 43 2.02 -6.67 11.32
N PHE A 44 1.24 -5.73 10.79
CA PHE A 44 1.18 -4.36 11.30
C PHE A 44 -0.25 -3.83 11.32
N MET A 45 -0.46 -2.74 12.08
CA MET A 45 -1.74 -2.05 12.17
C MET A 45 -1.73 -0.82 11.27
N LEU A 46 -2.79 -0.64 10.48
CA LEU A 46 -3.02 0.56 9.66
C LEU A 46 -4.53 0.78 9.48
N GLY A 47 -5.00 1.99 9.73
CA GLY A 47 -6.43 2.33 9.67
C GLY A 47 -7.28 1.53 10.65
N GLY A 48 -6.73 1.16 11.81
CA GLY A 48 -7.42 0.32 12.82
C GLY A 48 -7.51 -1.17 12.45
N TYR A 49 -6.86 -1.58 11.37
CA TYR A 49 -6.96 -2.92 10.80
C TYR A 49 -5.58 -3.60 10.72
N ARG A 50 -5.53 -4.94 10.80
CA ARG A 50 -4.28 -5.71 10.77
C ARG A 50 -3.98 -6.24 9.38
N TRP A 51 -2.78 -5.92 8.89
CA TRP A 51 -2.34 -6.17 7.52
C TRP A 51 -1.00 -6.90 7.49
N VAL A 52 -0.72 -7.50 6.34
CA VAL A 52 0.59 -7.98 5.91
C VAL A 52 0.82 -7.51 4.48
N ILE A 53 2.07 -7.15 4.13
CA ILE A 53 2.50 -6.87 2.76
C ILE A 53 3.34 -8.04 2.26
N GLU A 54 3.12 -8.41 1.00
CA GLU A 54 3.82 -9.48 0.32
C GLU A 54 4.44 -8.92 -0.96
N ILE A 55 5.75 -9.13 -1.13
CA ILE A 55 6.49 -8.74 -2.34
C ILE A 55 6.90 -10.00 -3.05
N PHE A 56 6.45 -10.18 -4.29
CA PHE A 56 6.84 -11.31 -5.16
C PHE A 56 7.88 -10.80 -6.16
N PRO A 57 9.18 -11.06 -5.95
CA PRO A 57 10.24 -10.51 -6.82
C PRO A 57 10.14 -11.01 -8.27
N ASN A 58 9.58 -12.21 -8.45
CA ASN A 58 9.51 -12.95 -9.71
C ASN A 58 8.07 -13.29 -10.08
N GLY A 59 7.14 -12.36 -9.83
CA GLY A 59 5.72 -12.49 -10.12
C GLY A 59 4.98 -13.45 -9.18
N ARG A 60 3.66 -13.29 -9.10
CA ARG A 60 2.79 -14.18 -8.32
C ARG A 60 2.41 -15.46 -9.07
N VAL A 61 2.45 -15.41 -10.40
CA VAL A 61 2.14 -16.50 -11.31
C VAL A 61 3.17 -16.54 -12.45
N PRO A 62 3.39 -17.68 -13.11
CA PRO A 62 4.38 -17.83 -14.18
C PRO A 62 4.26 -16.80 -15.31
N GLU A 63 3.04 -16.40 -15.65
CA GLU A 63 2.76 -15.43 -16.72
C GLU A 63 3.30 -14.03 -16.43
N ASP A 64 3.56 -13.72 -15.15
CA ASP A 64 4.05 -12.43 -14.68
C ASP A 64 5.49 -12.53 -14.15
N ALA A 65 6.23 -13.60 -14.49
CA ALA A 65 7.54 -13.90 -13.89
C ALA A 65 8.63 -12.83 -14.13
N ASP A 66 8.44 -11.96 -15.13
CA ASP A 66 9.35 -10.84 -15.43
C ASP A 66 8.99 -9.54 -14.71
N PHE A 67 7.94 -9.57 -13.87
CA PHE A 67 7.49 -8.44 -13.08
C PHE A 67 7.61 -8.72 -11.58
N MET A 68 7.94 -7.68 -10.83
CA MET A 68 7.72 -7.68 -9.39
C MET A 68 6.24 -7.39 -9.12
N ALA A 69 5.61 -8.17 -8.25
CA ALA A 69 4.27 -7.91 -7.76
C ALA A 69 4.32 -7.41 -6.31
N LEU A 70 3.44 -6.46 -5.99
CA LEU A 70 3.23 -5.98 -4.62
C LEU A 70 1.80 -6.27 -4.22
N SER A 71 1.64 -6.91 -3.06
CA SER A 71 0.35 -7.30 -2.53
C SER A 71 0.22 -6.97 -1.06
N PHE A 72 -1.01 -6.95 -0.59
CA PHE A 72 -1.36 -6.83 0.82
C PHE A 72 -2.54 -7.76 1.14
N THR A 73 -2.58 -8.22 2.37
CA THR A 73 -3.62 -9.11 2.87
C THR A 73 -4.17 -8.58 4.20
N LEU A 74 -5.50 -8.51 4.31
CA LEU A 74 -6.20 -8.25 5.57
C LEU A 74 -6.19 -9.53 6.41
N ILE A 75 -5.38 -9.59 7.46
CA ILE A 75 -5.18 -10.83 8.24
C ILE A 75 -6.06 -10.92 9.50
N GLN A 76 -7.03 -10.04 9.62
CA GLN A 76 -8.09 -10.12 10.63
C GLN A 76 -9.43 -10.42 9.97
N ASP A 77 -10.37 -10.93 10.76
CA ASP A 77 -11.72 -11.21 10.27
C ASP A 77 -12.60 -9.95 10.35
N VAL A 78 -13.23 -9.60 9.22
CA VAL A 78 -14.22 -8.53 9.09
C VAL A 78 -15.56 -9.09 8.63
N THR A 79 -16.66 -8.48 9.08
CA THR A 79 -18.03 -8.91 8.73
C THR A 79 -18.45 -8.51 7.31
N ARG A 80 -17.85 -7.45 6.77
CA ARG A 80 -18.04 -6.96 5.40
C ARG A 80 -16.69 -6.55 4.80
N PRO A 81 -16.48 -6.68 3.48
CA PRO A 81 -15.26 -6.21 2.83
C PRO A 81 -15.01 -4.73 3.12
N LEU A 82 -13.75 -4.39 3.43
CA LEU A 82 -13.33 -3.00 3.60
C LEU A 82 -13.24 -2.31 2.25
N LYS A 83 -13.65 -1.05 2.17
CA LYS A 83 -13.42 -0.21 1.00
C LYS A 83 -12.19 0.63 1.26
N VAL A 84 -11.18 0.50 0.42
CA VAL A 84 -9.91 1.21 0.63
C VAL A 84 -9.42 1.85 -0.67
N HIS A 85 -8.81 3.02 -0.54
CA HIS A 85 -7.83 3.49 -1.51
C HIS A 85 -6.46 3.03 -1.00
N ALA A 86 -5.72 2.33 -1.85
CA ALA A 86 -4.39 1.83 -1.52
C ALA A 86 -3.41 2.21 -2.64
N LEU A 87 -2.20 2.59 -2.26
CA LEU A 87 -1.13 2.94 -3.20
C LEU A 87 0.19 2.37 -2.69
N PHE A 88 0.88 1.63 -3.55
CA PHE A 88 2.29 1.28 -3.34
C PHE A 88 3.17 2.26 -4.11
N THR A 89 4.23 2.73 -3.46
CA THR A 89 5.27 3.60 -4.04
C THR A 89 6.63 3.15 -3.52
N PHE A 90 7.70 3.49 -4.23
CA PHE A 90 9.04 3.44 -3.63
C PHE A 90 9.28 4.68 -2.78
N VAL A 91 10.07 4.57 -1.71
CA VAL A 91 10.26 5.65 -0.73
C VAL A 91 10.88 6.93 -1.33
N ASP A 92 11.60 6.83 -2.45
CA ASP A 92 12.20 7.95 -3.18
C ASP A 92 11.22 8.65 -4.15
N GLN A 93 10.03 8.09 -4.37
CA GLN A 93 8.99 8.65 -5.24
C GLN A 93 8.11 9.67 -4.50
N VAL A 94 8.74 10.69 -3.92
CA VAL A 94 8.12 11.67 -3.00
C VAL A 94 6.90 12.38 -3.59
N ALA A 95 6.86 12.59 -4.91
CA ALA A 95 5.74 13.21 -5.61
C ALA A 95 4.39 12.47 -5.42
N TYR A 96 4.42 11.20 -5.02
CA TYR A 96 3.24 10.36 -4.82
C TYR A 96 2.80 10.26 -3.36
N HIS A 97 3.53 10.86 -2.41
CA HIS A 97 3.25 10.79 -0.97
C HIS A 97 2.16 11.78 -0.51
N ASP A 98 1.34 12.27 -1.44
CA ASP A 98 0.22 13.17 -1.16
C ASP A 98 -1.07 12.32 -1.01
N PRO A 99 -1.82 12.42 0.11
CA PRO A 99 -3.12 11.77 0.28
C PRO A 99 -4.08 11.97 -0.90
N ARG A 100 -4.01 13.11 -1.59
CA ARG A 100 -4.85 13.42 -2.77
C ARG A 100 -4.56 12.48 -3.91
N VAL A 101 -3.28 12.13 -4.12
CA VAL A 101 -2.86 11.15 -5.14
C VAL A 101 -3.42 9.77 -4.79
N VAL A 102 -3.31 9.35 -3.53
CA VAL A 102 -3.87 8.05 -3.06
C VAL A 102 -5.37 7.96 -3.33
N ARG A 103 -6.13 9.03 -3.08
CA ARG A 103 -7.59 9.08 -3.35
C ARG A 103 -7.97 8.97 -4.82
N THR A 104 -7.04 9.22 -5.75
CA THR A 104 -7.30 9.00 -7.18
C THR A 104 -7.26 7.52 -7.57
N ASN A 105 -6.66 6.65 -6.74
CA ASN A 105 -6.67 5.22 -7.02
C ASN A 105 -8.08 4.63 -6.91
N PRO A 106 -8.43 3.63 -7.74
CA PRO A 106 -9.71 2.94 -7.62
C PRO A 106 -9.94 2.35 -6.22
N ILE A 107 -11.20 2.39 -5.78
CA ILE A 107 -11.59 1.75 -4.52
C ILE A 107 -11.45 0.23 -4.68
N THR A 108 -10.69 -0.38 -3.79
CA THR A 108 -10.54 -1.82 -3.67
C THR A 108 -11.44 -2.34 -2.56
N HIS A 109 -12.23 -3.37 -2.85
CA HIS A 109 -13.00 -4.10 -1.84
C HIS A 109 -12.15 -5.23 -1.30
N VAL A 110 -11.83 -5.19 -0.01
CA VAL A 110 -10.87 -6.10 0.61
C VAL A 110 -11.59 -7.00 1.61
N PRO A 111 -11.83 -8.27 1.26
CA PRO A 111 -12.36 -9.26 2.19
C PRO A 111 -11.27 -9.77 3.15
N SER A 112 -11.71 -10.40 4.24
CA SER A 112 -10.82 -11.08 5.20
C SER A 112 -9.98 -12.16 4.50
N ARG A 113 -8.67 -12.18 4.79
CA ARG A 113 -7.74 -13.24 4.38
C ARG A 113 -7.64 -13.45 2.87
N VAL A 114 -7.91 -12.39 2.10
CA VAL A 114 -7.74 -12.38 0.64
C VAL A 114 -6.62 -11.42 0.27
N CYS A 115 -5.70 -11.92 -0.53
CA CYS A 115 -4.58 -11.19 -1.07
C CYS A 115 -5.04 -10.28 -2.22
N MET A 116 -4.76 -8.99 -2.10
CA MET A 116 -5.06 -7.95 -3.08
C MET A 116 -3.77 -7.24 -3.47
N GLY A 117 -3.67 -6.65 -4.66
CA GLY A 117 -2.43 -5.98 -5.06
C GLY A 117 -2.30 -5.69 -6.54
N CYS A 118 -1.06 -5.45 -6.95
CA CYS A 118 -0.66 -5.14 -8.32
C CYS A 118 0.22 -6.28 -8.86
N PRO A 119 -0.32 -7.19 -9.71
CA PRO A 119 0.43 -8.33 -10.24
C PRO A 119 1.65 -7.95 -11.08
N ARG A 120 1.58 -6.79 -11.77
CA ARG A 120 2.66 -6.24 -12.59
C ARG A 120 3.00 -4.82 -12.12
N TYR A 121 3.55 -4.70 -10.93
CA TYR A 121 3.87 -3.38 -10.36
C TYR A 121 5.02 -2.70 -11.10
N ILE A 122 6.14 -3.42 -11.30
CA ILE A 122 7.29 -2.94 -12.08
C ILE A 122 7.98 -4.12 -12.77
N ALA A 123 8.48 -3.93 -13.99
CA ALA A 123 9.30 -4.93 -14.66
C ALA A 123 10.61 -5.12 -13.86
N ARG A 124 11.02 -6.38 -13.62
CA ARG A 124 12.20 -6.70 -12.80
C ARG A 124 13.46 -6.02 -13.33
N GLU A 125 13.66 -6.09 -14.65
CA GLU A 125 14.81 -5.47 -15.31
C GLU A 125 14.82 -3.93 -15.18
N ALA A 126 13.64 -3.29 -15.16
CA ALA A 126 13.53 -1.86 -14.93
C ALA A 126 13.81 -1.51 -13.47
N PHE A 127 13.30 -2.31 -12.52
CA PHE A 127 13.58 -2.16 -11.10
C PHE A 127 15.07 -2.30 -10.79
N GLU A 128 15.75 -3.34 -11.30
CA GLU A 128 17.18 -3.58 -11.07
C GLU A 128 18.09 -2.47 -11.61
N ARG A 129 17.64 -1.72 -12.62
CA ARG A 129 18.34 -0.55 -13.17
C ARG A 129 17.94 0.78 -12.53
N SER A 130 16.88 0.78 -11.73
CA SER A 130 16.34 2.00 -11.12
C SER A 130 17.17 2.43 -9.92
N GLU A 131 16.98 3.68 -9.50
CA GLU A 131 17.57 4.18 -8.26
C GLU A 131 16.86 3.64 -7.01
N HIS A 132 15.75 2.90 -7.15
CA HIS A 132 15.01 2.34 -6.02
C HIS A 132 15.81 1.27 -5.26
N LEU A 133 16.68 0.55 -5.96
CA LEU A 133 17.56 -0.46 -5.41
C LEU A 133 18.93 0.16 -5.08
N LYS A 134 19.24 0.31 -3.79
CA LYS A 134 20.51 0.89 -3.31
C LYS A 134 21.13 -0.06 -2.30
N ASP A 135 22.42 -0.36 -2.48
CA ASP A 135 23.17 -1.23 -1.56
C ASP A 135 22.46 -2.56 -1.26
N ASP A 136 21.92 -3.19 -2.31
CA ASP A 136 21.14 -4.44 -2.24
C ASP A 136 19.83 -4.35 -1.41
N CYS A 137 19.33 -3.14 -1.19
CA CYS A 137 18.15 -2.85 -0.38
C CYS A 137 17.18 -1.93 -1.13
N PHE A 138 15.88 -2.01 -0.79
CA PHE A 138 14.87 -1.06 -1.25
C PHE A 138 13.74 -0.97 -0.23
N THR A 139 12.99 0.14 -0.24
CA THR A 139 11.86 0.35 0.66
C THR A 139 10.61 0.67 -0.14
N VAL A 140 9.56 -0.12 0.09
CA VAL A 140 8.22 0.12 -0.42
C VAL A 140 7.43 0.88 0.64
N ARG A 141 6.83 1.99 0.24
CA ARG A 141 5.83 2.72 1.01
C ARG A 141 4.45 2.25 0.56
N TRP A 142 3.63 1.85 1.53
CA TRP A 142 2.23 1.52 1.32
C TRP A 142 1.35 2.54 2.01
N GLU A 143 0.58 3.28 1.23
CA GLU A 143 -0.37 4.28 1.70
C GLU A 143 -1.79 3.74 1.61
N LEU A 144 -2.56 3.97 2.68
CA LEU A 144 -3.91 3.45 2.83
C LEU A 144 -4.85 4.54 3.33
N ILE A 145 -6.01 4.63 2.69
CA ILE A 145 -7.15 5.40 3.18
C ILE A 145 -8.35 4.47 3.23
N ILE A 146 -8.89 4.25 4.43
CA ILE A 146 -10.16 3.54 4.61
C ILE A 146 -11.29 4.47 4.19
N VAL A 147 -12.15 4.00 3.31
CA VAL A 147 -13.39 4.70 2.95
C VAL A 147 -14.44 4.28 3.95
N GLU A 148 -14.73 5.17 4.90
CA GLU A 148 -15.88 4.98 5.77
C GLU A 148 -17.16 5.08 4.93
N ASP A 149 -17.99 4.03 4.96
CA ASP A 149 -19.37 4.17 4.54
C ASP A 149 -19.99 5.18 5.51
N GLY A 150 -20.22 6.40 5.05
CA GLY A 150 -20.86 7.44 5.84
C GLY A 150 -22.12 6.86 6.49
N LEU A 151 -22.10 6.70 7.81
CA LEU A 151 -23.32 6.61 8.59
C LEU A 151 -23.99 7.99 8.49
N GLN A 152 -24.73 8.22 7.41
CA GLN A 152 -25.92 9.03 7.53
C GLN A 152 -26.89 8.22 8.40
N GLN A 153 -26.88 8.55 9.69
CA GLN A 153 -28.00 8.27 10.58
C GLN A 153 -29.24 9.02 10.10
#